data_AF-A0A4Y8BSH1-F1
#
_entry.id   AF-A0A4Y8BSH1-F1
#
_cell.length_a   1.000
_cell.length_b   1.000
_cell.length_c   1.000
_cell.angle_alpha   90.00
_cell.angle_beta   90.00
_cell.angle_gamma   90.00
#
_symmetry.space_group_name_H-M   'P 1'
#
loop_
_entity.id
_entity.type
_entity.pdbx_description
1 polymer ?
#
loop_
_entity_poly.entity_id
_entity_poly.type
_entity_poly.pdbx_seq_one_letter_code
_entity_poly.pdbx_strand_id
1 'polypeptide(L)'
;MSEKQVIINVSAKDFIVKCSEEFAHYLENDIALISNGTQRMELKTLVDAFVKKSYDSYILEKDLKKLIKTINEEVSFDKPVK
;
A
#
# COMPACT_ATOMS: atom_id res chain seq x y z
N MET A 1 -5.82 -18.96 7.66
CA MET A 1 -5.04 -18.20 6.66
C MET A 1 -3.59 -18.58 6.86
N SER A 2 -2.86 -18.89 5.79
CA SER A 2 -1.41 -19.16 5.86
C SER A 2 -0.65 -17.86 6.07
N GLU A 3 0.33 -17.89 6.97
CA GLU A 3 1.23 -16.77 7.24
C GLU A 3 2.60 -17.04 6.63
N LYS A 4 3.25 -15.99 6.13
CA LYS A 4 4.60 -16.03 5.57
C LYS A 4 5.48 -14.96 6.25
N GLN A 5 6.76 -15.26 6.36
CA GLN A 5 7.78 -14.35 6.86
C GLN A 5 8.51 -13.70 5.69
N VAL A 6 8.61 -12.37 5.70
CA VAL A 6 9.43 -11.59 4.78
C VAL A 6 10.58 -11.00 5.58
N ILE A 7 11.81 -11.21 5.10
CA ILE A 7 13.03 -10.67 5.71
C ILE A 7 13.42 -9.41 4.94
N ILE A 8 13.59 -8.30 5.66
CA ILE A 8 13.95 -7.01 5.09
C ILE A 8 15.24 -6.54 5.74
N ASN A 9 16.28 -6.29 4.96
CA ASN A 9 17.54 -5.77 5.48
C ASN A 9 17.58 -4.24 5.38
N VAL A 10 17.72 -3.59 6.53
CA VAL A 10 17.77 -2.12 6.64
C VAL A 10 19.01 -1.72 7.45
N SER A 11 19.94 -1.00 6.83
CA SER A 11 21.21 -0.55 7.43
C SER A 11 21.91 -1.65 8.25
N ALA A 12 22.13 -2.81 7.61
CA ALA A 12 22.78 -4.00 8.16
C ALA A 12 22.03 -4.70 9.32
N LYS A 13 20.74 -4.41 9.51
CA LYS A 13 19.86 -5.15 10.43
C LYS A 13 18.74 -5.85 9.66
N ASP A 14 18.49 -7.10 10.01
CA ASP A 14 17.37 -7.86 9.46
C ASP A 14 16.11 -7.66 10.30
N PHE A 15 15.01 -7.35 9.63
CA PHE A 15 13.68 -7.25 10.21
C PHE A 15 12.81 -8.36 9.63
N ILE A 16 12.11 -9.08 10.51
CA ILE A 16 11.19 -10.15 10.10
C ILE A 16 9.77 -9.62 10.19
N VAL A 17 9.08 -9.56 9.06
CA VAL A 17 7.67 -9.18 8.97
C VAL A 17 6.83 -10.43 8.75
N LYS A 18 5.88 -10.69 9.64
CA LYS A 18 4.90 -11.77 9.50
C LYS A 18 3.61 -11.21 8.94
N CYS A 19 3.11 -11.80 7.85
CA CYS A 19 1.89 -11.36 7.19
C CYS A 19 1.23 -12.51 6.42
N SER A 20 0.07 -12.27 5.81
CA SER A 20 -0.59 -13.27 4.97
C SER A 20 0.29 -13.63 3.77
N GLU A 21 0.15 -14.86 3.27
CA GLU A 21 0.92 -15.33 2.11
C GLU A 21 0.68 -14.46 0.85
N GLU A 22 -0.56 -14.06 0.60
CA GLU A 22 -0.92 -13.13 -0.48
C GLU A 22 -0.18 -11.80 -0.36
N PHE A 23 -0.19 -11.20 0.83
CA PHE A 23 0.48 -9.92 1.05
C PHE A 23 1.99 -10.05 1.05
N ALA A 24 2.53 -11.18 1.49
CA ALA A 24 3.97 -11.41 1.51
C ALA A 24 4.59 -11.34 0.10
N HIS A 25 3.92 -11.89 -0.92
CA HIS A 25 4.37 -11.75 -2.31
C HIS A 25 4.36 -10.31 -2.80
N TYR A 26 3.32 -9.55 -2.45
CA TYR A 26 3.26 -8.13 -2.75
C TYR A 26 4.41 -7.37 -2.04
N LEU A 27 4.63 -7.64 -0.76
CA LEU A 27 5.65 -6.99 0.05
C LEU A 27 7.07 -7.31 -0.44
N GLU A 28 7.36 -8.56 -0.79
CA GLU A 28 8.65 -8.98 -1.36
C GLU A 28 8.98 -8.19 -2.64
N ASN A 29 7.99 -8.01 -3.52
CA ASN A 29 8.15 -7.23 -4.75
C ASN A 29 8.36 -5.74 -4.46
N ASP A 30 7.58 -5.14 -3.55
CA ASP A 30 7.74 -3.74 -3.14
C ASP A 30 9.15 -3.50 -2.58
N ILE A 31 9.63 -4.38 -1.70
CA ILE A 31 10.95 -4.29 -1.09
C ILE A 31 12.05 -4.47 -2.14
N ALA A 32 11.90 -5.40 -3.08
CA ALA A 32 12.83 -5.55 -4.20
C ALA A 32 12.91 -4.26 -5.03
N LEU A 33 11.78 -3.62 -5.35
CA LEU A 33 11.75 -2.36 -6.09
C LEU A 33 12.43 -1.22 -5.31
N ILE A 34 12.13 -1.07 -4.02
CA ILE A 34 12.70 -0.02 -3.16
C ILE A 34 14.22 -0.18 -3.00
N SER A 35 14.70 -1.42 -2.97
CA SER A 35 16.11 -1.78 -2.77
C SER A 35 16.90 -1.97 -4.07
N ASN A 36 16.34 -1.61 -5.23
CA ASN A 36 16.95 -1.87 -6.55
C ASN A 36 17.37 -3.35 -6.75
N GLY A 37 16.56 -4.27 -6.25
CA GLY A 37 16.75 -5.72 -6.36
C GLY A 37 17.69 -6.33 -5.30
N THR A 38 18.36 -5.51 -4.48
CA THR A 38 19.36 -6.02 -3.52
C THR A 38 18.76 -6.53 -2.21
N GLN A 39 17.49 -6.21 -1.94
CA GLN A 39 16.80 -6.42 -0.66
C GLN A 39 17.50 -5.78 0.55
N ARG A 40 18.48 -4.90 0.29
CA ARG A 40 19.21 -4.10 1.26
C ARG A 40 18.91 -2.64 0.99
N MET A 41 18.50 -1.92 2.01
CA MET A 41 18.22 -0.49 1.89
C MET A 41 18.74 0.27 3.10
N GLU A 42 19.01 1.55 2.89
CA GLU A 42 19.30 2.46 3.99
C GLU A 42 18.02 2.87 4.71
N LEU A 43 18.13 3.21 5.99
CA LEU A 43 17.01 3.70 6.79
C LEU A 43 16.31 4.89 6.12
N LYS A 44 17.08 5.82 5.52
CA LYS A 44 16.52 6.95 4.78
C LYS A 44 15.61 6.49 3.64
N THR A 45 16.06 5.50 2.85
CA THR A 45 15.28 4.95 1.74
C THR A 45 13.98 4.31 2.23
N LEU A 46 14.02 3.59 3.35
CA LEU A 46 12.82 3.02 3.96
C LEU A 46 11.83 4.11 4.40
N VAL A 47 12.32 5.17 5.07
CA VAL A 47 11.49 6.30 5.52
C VAL A 47 10.87 7.04 4.34
N ASP A 48 11.66 7.33 3.31
CA ASP A 48 11.18 8.00 2.09
C ASP A 48 10.10 7.15 1.40
N ALA A 49 10.32 5.84 1.28
CA ALA A 49 9.34 4.91 0.70
C ALA A 49 8.05 4.83 1.53
N PHE A 50 8.17 4.80 2.86
CA PHE A 50 7.03 4.82 3.77
C PHE A 50 6.20 6.10 3.63
N VAL A 51 6.85 7.27 3.61
CA VAL A 51 6.19 8.57 3.45
C VAL A 51 5.47 8.63 2.09
N LYS A 52 6.14 8.20 1.02
CA LYS A 52 5.54 8.13 -0.33
C LYS A 52 4.29 7.25 -0.34
N LYS A 53 4.38 6.02 0.17
CA LYS A 53 3.26 5.08 0.20
C LYS A 53 2.09 5.58 1.06
N SER A 54 2.40 6.29 2.15
CA SER A 54 1.40 6.93 3.02
C SER A 54 0.67 8.05 2.29
N TYR A 55 1.39 8.89 1.55
CA TYR A 55 0.81 9.93 0.73
C TYR A 55 -0.05 9.37 -0.42
N ASP A 56 0.45 8.36 -1.13
CA ASP A 56 -0.28 7.72 -2.22
C ASP A 56 -1.59 7.08 -1.71
N SER A 57 -1.54 6.45 -0.53
CA SER A 57 -2.73 5.92 0.15
C SER A 57 -3.74 7.02 0.51
N TYR A 58 -3.27 8.16 1.02
CA TYR A 58 -4.12 9.31 1.33
C TYR A 58 -4.81 9.87 0.07
N ILE A 59 -4.09 10.00 -1.04
CA ILE A 59 -4.65 10.47 -2.32
C ILE A 59 -5.70 9.49 -2.83
N LEU A 60 -5.40 8.19 -2.82
CA LEU A 60 -6.34 7.15 -3.24
C LEU A 60 -7.64 7.18 -2.41
N GLU A 61 -7.54 7.26 -1.08
CA GLU A 61 -8.70 7.33 -0.20
C GLU A 61 -9.54 8.59 -0.48
N LYS A 62 -8.88 9.73 -0.66
CA LYS A 62 -9.55 10.99 -1.01
C LYS A 62 -10.30 10.88 -2.33
N ASP A 63 -9.70 10.27 -3.35
CA ASP A 63 -10.30 10.16 -4.67
C ASP A 63 -11.43 9.12 -4.72
N LEU A 64 -11.31 8.01 -3.97
CA LEU A 64 -12.40 7.06 -3.77
C LEU A 64 -13.61 7.71 -3.09
N LYS A 65 -13.38 8.53 -2.05
CA LYS A 65 -14.47 9.27 -1.38
C LYS A 65 -15.18 10.23 -2.34
N LYS A 66 -14.44 10.91 -3.23
CA LYS A 66 -15.03 11.75 -4.27
C LYS A 66 -15.85 10.93 -5.25
N LEU A 67 -15.32 9.81 -5.74
CA LEU A 67 -16.02 8.94 -6.68
C LEU A 67 -17.34 8.42 -6.10
N ILE A 68 -17.32 7.93 -4.85
CA ILE A 68 -18.54 7.47 -4.15
C ILE A 68 -19.56 8.61 -4.03
N LYS A 69 -19.11 9.82 -3.71
CA LYS A 69 -20.00 10.99 -3.63
C LYS A 69 -20.65 11.28 -4.99
N THR A 70 -19.88 11.31 -6.07
CA THR A 70 -20.39 11.55 -7.42
C THR A 70 -21.39 10.48 -7.85
N ILE A 71 -21.08 9.19 -7.62
CA ILE A 71 -22.01 8.10 -7.92
C ILE A 71 -23.32 8.27 -7.14
N ASN A 72 -23.25 8.59 -5.84
CA ASN A 72 -24.45 8.78 -5.03
C ASN A 72 -25.30 9.98 -5.51
N GLU A 73 -24.66 11.07 -5.93
CA GLU A 73 -25.36 12.24 -6.48
C GLU A 73 -26.05 11.89 -7.81
N GLU A 74 -25.38 11.16 -8.71
CA GLU A 74 -25.93 10.78 -10.03
C GLU A 74 -27.02 9.69 -9.94
N VAL A 75 -26.86 8.69 -9.07
CA VAL A 75 -27.86 7.62 -8.85
C VAL A 75 -29.10 8.12 -8.11
N SER A 76 -29.01 9.25 -7.38
CA SER A 76 -30.14 9.83 -6.65
C SER A 76 -31.18 10.55 -7.52
N PHE A 77 -30.98 10.66 -8.84
CA PHE A 77 -31.93 11.30 -9.76
C PHE A 77 -33.10 10.42 -10.19
N ASP A 78 -33.12 9.14 -9.84
CA ASP A 78 -34.19 8.20 -10.23
C ASP A 78 -35.33 8.11 -9.18
N LYS A 79 -35.66 9.23 -8.53
CA LYS A 79 -36.90 9.31 -7.75
C LYS A 79 -38.08 9.36 -8.72
N PRO A 80 -39.07 8.45 -8.63
CA PRO A 80 -40.20 8.43 -9.53
C PRO A 80 -40.94 9.77 -9.49
N VAL A 81 -41.14 10.35 -10.67
CA VAL A 81 -42.06 11.47 -10.88
C VAL A 81 -43.44 11.01 -10.38
N LYS A 82 -44.00 11.79 -9.46
CA LYS A 82 -45.32 11.57 -8.85
C LYS A 82 -46.42 11.36 -9.88
#